data_AF-A0AAJ6HG84-F1
#
_entry.id   AF-A0AAJ6HG84-F1
#
_cell.length_a   1.000
_cell.length_b   1.000
_cell.length_c   1.000
_cell.angle_alpha   90.00
_cell.angle_beta   90.00
_cell.angle_gamma   90.00
#
_symmetry.space_group_name_H-M   'P 1'
#
loop_
_entity.id
_entity.type
_entity.pdbx_description
1 polymer ?
#
loop_
_entity_poly.entity_id
_entity_poly.type
_entity_poly.pdbx_seq_one_letter_code
_entity_poly.pdbx_strand_id
1 'polypeptide(L)'
;MSDHLAWAQWWASPWRFSHPDATSAQAYHALPALCRSQPALACAALGIEPCLPPPPCATVLGLALASREQFDLAIALLELTCHPNVDSPLYDEHRKWCERLAKALHPDALLQPENDPLQLLRAWVEPAVWQRLRLRLPPDRVQALETTHLPLDDAHGRLNTLWQAIVWRIEATGSETNRR
;
A
#
# COMPACT_ATOMS: atom_id res chain seq x y z
N MET A 1 -4.17 -21.55 4.71
CA MET A 1 -5.20 -20.86 3.90
C MET A 1 -4.59 -20.63 2.54
N SER A 2 -5.28 -20.92 1.42
CA SER A 2 -4.68 -20.71 0.09
C SER A 2 -4.62 -19.22 -0.27
N ASP A 3 -3.61 -18.82 -1.03
CA ASP A 3 -3.41 -17.44 -1.47
C ASP A 3 -4.62 -16.90 -2.22
N HIS A 4 -5.25 -17.73 -3.07
CA HIS A 4 -6.49 -17.37 -3.77
C HIS A 4 -7.66 -17.08 -2.82
N LEU A 5 -7.80 -17.84 -1.73
CA LEU A 5 -8.87 -17.61 -0.75
C LEU A 5 -8.60 -16.33 0.05
N ALA A 6 -7.36 -16.12 0.49
CA ALA A 6 -6.96 -14.92 1.21
C ALA A 6 -7.16 -13.66 0.34
N TRP A 7 -6.79 -13.76 -0.94
CA TRP A 7 -7.01 -12.71 -1.93
C TRP A 7 -8.50 -12.37 -2.12
N ALA A 8 -9.35 -13.39 -2.32
CA ALA A 8 -10.78 -13.19 -2.49
C ALA A 8 -11.43 -12.58 -1.23
N GLN A 9 -11.01 -13.01 -0.04
CA GLN A 9 -11.51 -12.47 1.23
C GLN A 9 -11.12 -11.01 1.43
N TRP A 10 -9.86 -10.66 1.13
CA TRP A 10 -9.42 -9.26 1.15
C TRP A 10 -10.19 -8.42 0.12
N TRP A 11 -10.33 -8.93 -1.10
CA TRP A 11 -11.02 -8.23 -2.19
C TRP A 11 -12.48 -7.89 -1.88
N ALA A 12 -13.17 -8.82 -1.21
CA ALA A 12 -14.57 -8.69 -0.82
C ALA A 12 -14.78 -7.85 0.45
N SER A 13 -13.73 -7.60 1.24
CA SER A 13 -13.83 -6.86 2.50
C SER A 13 -12.57 -6.01 2.80
N PRO A 14 -12.16 -5.13 1.88
CA PRO A 14 -10.92 -4.37 2.01
C PRO A 14 -10.97 -3.38 3.19
N TRP A 15 -12.17 -2.93 3.57
CA TRP A 15 -12.40 -2.04 4.70
C TRP A 15 -11.94 -2.59 6.05
N ARG A 16 -11.73 -3.91 6.17
CA ARG A 16 -11.19 -4.53 7.40
C ARG A 16 -9.75 -4.09 7.70
N PHE A 17 -9.06 -3.54 6.70
CA PHE A 17 -7.68 -3.06 6.80
C PHE A 17 -7.59 -1.53 6.74
N SER A 18 -8.72 -0.81 6.83
CA SER A 18 -8.75 0.64 6.65
C SER A 18 -7.87 1.38 7.67
N HIS A 19 -7.38 2.55 7.26
CA HIS A 19 -6.72 3.48 8.18
C HIS A 19 -7.69 3.90 9.30
N PRO A 20 -7.23 4.04 10.56
CA PRO A 20 -8.07 4.52 11.66
C PRO A 20 -8.79 5.84 11.32
N ASP A 21 -8.05 6.80 10.76
CA ASP A 21 -8.61 8.11 10.39
C ASP A 21 -9.57 8.04 9.21
N ALA A 22 -9.48 7.03 8.34
CA ALA A 22 -10.48 6.81 7.31
C ALA A 22 -11.85 6.50 7.93
N THR A 23 -11.89 5.97 9.16
CA THR A 23 -13.14 5.65 9.87
C THR A 23 -13.76 6.87 10.57
N SER A 24 -13.05 7.99 10.67
CA SER A 24 -13.45 9.18 11.43
C SER A 24 -14.37 10.15 10.66
N ALA A 25 -14.44 10.05 9.33
CA ALA A 25 -15.42 10.80 8.54
C ALA A 25 -16.81 10.22 8.77
N GLN A 26 -17.81 11.04 9.10
CA GLN A 26 -19.18 10.65 9.49
C GLN A 26 -19.83 9.50 8.66
N ALA A 27 -19.49 9.38 7.38
CA ALA A 27 -19.95 8.30 6.49
C ALA A 27 -19.48 6.90 6.92
N TYR A 28 -18.32 6.80 7.58
CA TYR A 28 -17.71 5.54 7.96
C TYR A 28 -18.25 4.92 9.25
N HIS A 29 -18.94 5.67 10.12
CA HIS A 29 -19.57 5.08 11.30
C HIS A 29 -20.73 4.12 10.93
N ALA A 30 -21.41 4.35 9.81
CA ALA A 30 -22.45 3.45 9.29
C ALA A 30 -21.88 2.28 8.47
N LEU A 31 -20.64 2.42 7.96
CA LEU A 31 -20.03 1.44 7.07
C LEU A 31 -19.89 0.04 7.69
N PRO A 32 -19.49 -0.17 8.97
CA PRO A 32 -19.41 -1.50 9.53
C PRO A 32 -20.72 -2.29 9.44
N ALA A 33 -21.87 -1.64 9.61
CA ALA A 33 -23.19 -2.28 9.47
C ALA A 33 -23.56 -2.53 8.01
N LEU A 34 -23.29 -1.57 7.12
CA LEU A 34 -23.49 -1.68 5.67
C LEU A 34 -22.58 -2.76 5.05
N CYS A 35 -21.29 -2.79 5.38
CA CYS A 35 -20.32 -3.79 4.96
C CYS A 35 -20.73 -5.23 5.31
N ARG A 36 -21.47 -5.43 6.42
CA ARG A 36 -21.95 -6.75 6.85
C ARG A 36 -23.24 -7.18 6.15
N SER A 37 -24.08 -6.24 5.73
CA SER A 37 -25.44 -6.52 5.23
C SER A 37 -25.60 -6.28 3.73
N GLN A 38 -24.85 -5.33 3.17
CA GLN A 38 -25.00 -4.80 1.82
C GLN A 38 -23.62 -4.44 1.23
N PRO A 39 -22.76 -5.43 0.94
CA PRO A 39 -21.37 -5.20 0.50
C PRO A 39 -21.27 -4.38 -0.80
N ALA A 40 -22.24 -4.49 -1.70
CA ALA A 40 -22.29 -3.69 -2.92
C ALA A 40 -22.47 -2.18 -2.63
N LEU A 41 -23.35 -1.84 -1.67
CA LEU A 41 -23.57 -0.45 -1.26
C LEU A 41 -22.39 0.09 -0.46
N ALA A 42 -21.73 -0.75 0.33
CA ALA A 42 -20.47 -0.38 0.98
C ALA A 42 -19.37 -0.06 -0.03
N CYS A 43 -19.19 -0.88 -1.07
CA CYS A 43 -18.24 -0.60 -2.15
C CYS A 43 -18.57 0.74 -2.84
N ALA A 44 -19.83 0.98 -3.18
CA ALA A 44 -20.25 2.23 -3.82
C ALA A 44 -19.98 3.46 -2.93
N ALA A 45 -20.29 3.39 -1.62
CA ALA A 45 -20.01 4.45 -0.66
C ALA A 45 -18.50 4.72 -0.49
N LEU A 46 -17.66 3.71 -0.72
CA LEU A 46 -16.20 3.78 -0.69
C LEU A 46 -15.58 4.14 -2.05
N GLY A 47 -16.40 4.42 -3.08
CA GLY A 47 -15.91 4.69 -4.43
C GLY A 47 -15.17 3.51 -5.07
N ILE A 48 -15.52 2.28 -4.68
CA ILE A 48 -14.98 1.04 -5.25
C ILE A 48 -15.92 0.56 -6.35
N GLU A 49 -15.39 0.39 -7.55
CA GLU A 49 -16.13 -0.14 -8.67
C GLU A 49 -16.37 -1.67 -8.51
N PRO A 50 -17.60 -2.16 -8.75
CA PRO A 50 -17.88 -3.59 -8.71
C PRO A 50 -17.14 -4.32 -9.83
N CYS A 51 -16.15 -5.13 -9.47
CA CYS A 51 -15.36 -5.91 -10.42
C CYS A 51 -14.85 -7.21 -9.78
N LEU A 52 -14.55 -8.20 -10.63
CA LEU A 52 -13.90 -9.44 -10.21
C LEU A 52 -12.45 -9.17 -9.79
N PRO A 53 -11.91 -9.90 -8.80
CA PRO A 53 -10.50 -9.79 -8.45
C PRO A 53 -9.62 -10.19 -9.64
N PRO A 54 -8.56 -9.42 -9.95
CA PRO A 54 -7.53 -9.88 -10.88
C PRO A 54 -6.78 -11.08 -10.29
N PRO A 55 -5.98 -11.81 -11.08
CA PRO A 55 -5.14 -12.89 -10.57
C PRO A 55 -4.26 -12.42 -9.39
N PRO A 56 -4.14 -13.21 -8.31
CA PRO A 56 -3.33 -12.81 -7.18
C PRO A 56 -1.85 -12.71 -7.57
N CYS A 57 -1.25 -11.54 -7.31
CA CYS A 57 0.19 -11.36 -7.33
C CYS A 57 0.72 -11.48 -5.90
N ALA A 58 1.72 -12.32 -5.67
CA ALA A 58 2.26 -12.58 -4.32
C ALA A 58 2.68 -11.31 -3.59
N THR A 59 3.32 -10.36 -4.30
CA THR A 59 3.75 -9.08 -3.73
C THR A 59 2.57 -8.20 -3.34
N VAL A 60 1.56 -8.08 -4.20
CA VAL A 60 0.33 -7.32 -3.89
C VAL A 60 -0.40 -7.96 -2.71
N LEU A 61 -0.48 -9.29 -2.69
CA LEU A 61 -1.12 -10.04 -1.61
C LEU A 61 -0.41 -9.83 -0.27
N GLY A 62 0.93 -9.89 -0.25
CA GLY A 62 1.74 -9.62 0.94
C GLY A 62 1.49 -8.22 1.49
N LEU A 63 1.47 -7.19 0.63
CA LEU A 63 1.15 -5.83 1.05
C LEU A 63 -0.31 -5.67 1.51
N ALA A 64 -1.25 -6.30 0.80
CA ALA A 64 -2.68 -6.25 1.08
C ALA A 64 -3.05 -6.89 2.43
N LEU A 65 -2.35 -7.96 2.81
CA LEU A 65 -2.58 -8.72 4.04
C LEU A 65 -1.65 -8.35 5.20
N ALA A 66 -0.64 -7.50 4.96
CA ALA A 66 0.27 -7.01 5.99
C ALA A 66 -0.50 -6.48 7.22
N SER A 67 0.04 -6.67 8.42
CA SER A 67 -0.47 -6.01 9.63
C SER A 67 -0.43 -4.49 9.49
N ARG A 68 -1.03 -3.75 10.43
CA ARG A 68 -0.92 -2.29 10.43
C ARG A 68 0.54 -1.86 10.54
N GLU A 69 1.28 -2.43 11.50
CA GLU A 69 2.69 -2.10 11.70
C GLU A 69 3.56 -2.45 10.49
N GLN A 70 3.30 -3.59 9.85
CA GLN A 70 4.03 -3.99 8.64
C GLN A 70 3.74 -3.06 7.45
N PHE A 71 2.50 -2.62 7.30
CA PHE A 71 2.14 -1.67 6.25
C PHE A 71 2.74 -0.29 6.51
N ASP A 72 2.72 0.18 7.77
CA ASP A 72 3.40 1.42 8.18
C ASP A 72 4.90 1.35 7.91
N LEU A 73 5.53 0.23 8.24
CA LEU A 73 6.94 -0.01 7.91
C LEU A 73 7.17 0.02 6.40
N ALA A 74 6.28 -0.58 5.60
CA ALA A 74 6.39 -0.55 4.14
C ALA A 74 6.38 0.88 3.59
N ILE A 75 5.49 1.74 4.11
CA ILE A 75 5.42 3.15 3.71
C ILE A 75 6.67 3.90 4.15
N ALA A 76 7.15 3.69 5.38
CA ALA A 76 8.37 4.33 5.87
C ALA A 76 9.62 3.91 5.08
N LEU A 77 9.71 2.63 4.68
CA LEU A 77 10.79 2.13 3.82
C LEU A 77 10.75 2.74 2.43
N LEU A 78 9.56 2.90 1.84
CA LEU A 78 9.37 3.59 0.57
C LEU A 78 9.83 5.04 0.67
N GLU A 79 9.36 5.76 1.69
CA GLU A 79 9.70 7.17 1.92
C GLU A 79 11.20 7.36 2.08
N LEU A 80 11.86 6.54 2.90
CA LEU A 80 13.31 6.64 3.10
C LEU A 80 14.11 6.22 1.87
N THR A 81 13.58 5.32 1.03
CA THR A 81 14.22 4.93 -0.23
C THR A 81 14.19 6.08 -1.23
N CYS A 82 13.06 6.77 -1.36
CA CYS A 82 12.92 7.92 -2.27
C CYS A 82 13.57 9.19 -1.72
N HIS A 83 13.52 9.40 -0.39
CA HIS A 83 13.99 10.61 0.28
C HIS A 83 14.92 10.24 1.44
N PRO A 84 16.21 9.91 1.17
CA PRO A 84 17.14 9.41 2.18
C PRO A 84 17.49 10.42 3.29
N ASN A 85 17.25 11.72 3.05
CA ASN A 85 17.56 12.81 3.97
C ASN A 85 16.43 13.11 4.97
N VAL A 86 15.32 12.36 4.94
CA VAL A 86 14.23 12.55 5.91
C VAL A 86 14.66 11.94 7.25
N ASP A 87 14.46 12.70 8.33
CA ASP A 87 14.60 12.22 9.71
C ASP A 87 13.57 11.11 9.96
N SER A 88 13.96 9.88 9.67
CA SER A 88 13.13 8.69 9.82
C SER A 88 13.44 7.99 11.15
N PRO A 89 12.42 7.57 11.92
CA PRO A 89 12.59 6.83 13.18
C PRO A 89 13.04 5.37 12.97
N LEU A 90 13.35 4.98 11.73
CA LEU A 90 13.79 3.64 11.38
C LEU A 90 15.18 3.33 11.94
N TYR A 91 15.35 2.10 12.44
CA TYR A 91 16.64 1.56 12.88
C TYR A 91 17.72 1.65 11.79
N ASP A 92 18.99 1.77 12.21
CA ASP A 92 20.15 1.90 11.32
C ASP A 92 20.23 0.83 10.22
N GLU A 93 19.76 -0.40 10.51
CA GLU A 93 19.75 -1.47 9.51
C GLU A 93 18.77 -1.21 8.37
N HIS A 94 17.58 -0.67 8.66
CA HIS A 94 16.61 -0.27 7.64
C HIS A 94 17.12 0.88 6.81
N ARG A 95 17.79 1.86 7.44
CA ARG A 95 18.41 2.98 6.73
C ARG A 95 19.47 2.51 5.73
N LYS A 96 20.41 1.68 6.18
CA LYS A 96 21.46 1.10 5.31
C LYS A 96 20.87 0.26 4.19
N TRP A 97 19.75 -0.42 4.43
CA TRP A 97 19.05 -1.18 3.41
C TRP A 97 18.39 -0.25 2.37
N CYS A 98 17.67 0.79 2.80
CA CYS A 98 17.06 1.80 1.93
C CYS A 98 18.12 2.51 1.07
N GLU A 99 19.27 2.87 1.64
CA GLU A 99 20.38 3.48 0.87
C GLU A 99 20.91 2.57 -0.25
N ARG A 100 21.05 1.28 0.02
CA ARG A 100 21.47 0.30 -1.00
C ARG A 100 20.40 0.13 -2.06
N LEU A 101 19.14 0.06 -1.65
CA LEU A 101 18.01 -0.08 -2.55
C LEU A 101 17.88 1.15 -3.45
N ALA A 102 18.01 2.36 -2.90
CA ALA A 102 18.00 3.62 -3.64
C ALA A 102 19.14 3.67 -4.67
N LYS A 103 20.35 3.23 -4.31
CA LYS A 103 21.48 3.15 -5.26
C LYS A 103 21.22 2.19 -6.43
N ALA A 104 20.52 1.08 -6.20
CA ALA A 104 20.21 0.11 -7.25
C ALA A 104 19.03 0.55 -8.12
N LEU A 105 18.02 1.16 -7.50
CA LEU A 105 16.78 1.53 -8.17
C LEU A 105 16.77 2.94 -8.73
N HIS A 106 17.67 3.84 -8.34
CA HIS A 106 17.73 5.25 -8.77
C HIS A 106 16.37 5.98 -8.68
N PRO A 107 15.75 6.06 -7.49
CA PRO A 107 14.38 6.57 -7.33
C PRO A 107 14.19 8.00 -7.85
N ASP A 108 15.22 8.83 -7.84
CA ASP A 108 15.20 10.20 -8.41
C ASP A 108 14.88 10.23 -9.91
N ALA A 109 15.14 9.13 -10.63
CA ALA A 109 14.77 8.98 -12.03
C ALA A 109 13.33 8.47 -12.24
N LEU A 110 12.63 8.08 -11.16
CA LEU A 110 11.21 7.69 -11.16
C LEU A 110 10.33 8.82 -10.61
N LEU A 111 10.79 9.47 -9.55
CA LEU A 111 10.00 10.41 -8.77
C LEU A 111 10.81 11.67 -8.54
N GLN A 112 10.23 12.82 -8.88
CA GLN A 112 10.85 14.09 -8.48
C GLN A 112 10.80 14.24 -6.94
N PRO A 113 11.80 14.86 -6.30
CA PRO A 113 11.91 14.95 -4.84
C PRO A 113 10.72 15.61 -4.13
N GLU A 114 9.93 16.39 -4.85
CA GLU A 114 8.78 17.14 -4.32
C GLU A 114 7.49 16.28 -4.31
N ASN A 115 7.48 15.17 -5.03
CA ASN A 115 6.32 14.32 -5.17
C ASN A 115 6.22 13.29 -4.04
N ASP A 116 4.98 12.93 -3.68
CA ASP A 116 4.73 11.90 -2.70
C ASP A 116 5.18 10.52 -3.23
N PRO A 117 6.04 9.77 -2.50
CA PRO A 117 6.48 8.43 -2.89
C PRO A 117 5.35 7.43 -3.13
N LEU A 118 4.19 7.61 -2.51
CA LEU A 118 3.01 6.76 -2.76
C LEU A 118 2.48 6.86 -4.18
N GLN A 119 2.88 7.84 -4.98
CA GLN A 119 2.63 7.84 -6.43
C GLN A 119 3.22 6.58 -7.10
N LEU A 120 4.34 6.05 -6.59
CA LEU A 120 4.95 4.81 -7.06
C LEU A 120 4.10 3.58 -6.70
N LEU A 121 3.33 3.61 -5.60
CA LEU A 121 2.37 2.55 -5.27
C LEU A 121 1.21 2.58 -6.26
N ARG A 122 0.63 3.77 -6.45
CA ARG A 122 -0.54 3.96 -7.32
C ARG A 122 -0.23 3.60 -8.78
N ALA A 123 0.95 3.93 -9.27
CA ALA A 123 1.36 3.60 -10.63
C ALA A 123 1.76 2.13 -10.82
N TRP A 124 2.13 1.43 -9.76
CA TRP A 124 2.50 0.01 -9.83
C TRP A 124 1.28 -0.91 -9.91
N VAL A 125 0.25 -0.63 -9.11
CA VAL A 125 -0.92 -1.53 -9.02
C VAL A 125 -1.99 -1.18 -10.06
N GLU A 126 -2.77 -2.18 -10.46
CA GLU A 126 -3.94 -1.95 -11.31
C GLU A 126 -4.97 -1.02 -10.61
N PRO A 127 -5.74 -0.22 -11.36
CA PRO A 127 -6.70 0.73 -10.78
C PRO A 127 -7.69 0.09 -9.80
N ALA A 128 -8.17 -1.12 -10.09
CA ALA A 128 -9.11 -1.85 -9.22
C ALA A 128 -8.47 -2.30 -7.89
N VAL A 129 -7.16 -2.58 -7.91
CA VAL A 129 -6.37 -2.89 -6.71
C VAL A 129 -6.13 -1.61 -5.90
N TRP A 130 -5.79 -0.50 -6.57
CA TRP A 130 -5.60 0.81 -5.93
C TRP A 130 -6.84 1.26 -5.15
N GLN A 131 -8.03 1.17 -5.74
CA GLN A 131 -9.30 1.55 -5.10
C GLN A 131 -9.51 0.90 -3.71
N ARG A 132 -8.92 -0.29 -3.50
CA ARG A 132 -9.00 -1.05 -2.25
C ARG A 132 -7.80 -0.80 -1.34
N LEU A 133 -6.58 -0.79 -1.88
CA LEU A 133 -5.36 -0.52 -1.11
C LEU A 133 -5.35 0.89 -0.50
N ARG A 134 -5.89 1.88 -1.22
CA ARG A 134 -5.96 3.27 -0.74
C ARG A 134 -6.72 3.43 0.57
N LEU A 135 -7.63 2.50 0.90
CA LEU A 135 -8.35 2.53 2.18
C LEU A 135 -7.41 2.38 3.38
N ARG A 136 -6.23 1.79 3.18
CA ARG A 136 -5.19 1.63 4.21
C ARG A 136 -4.42 2.92 4.49
N LEU A 137 -4.60 3.96 3.69
CA LEU A 137 -3.88 5.23 3.76
C LEU A 137 -4.76 6.33 4.40
N PRO A 138 -4.15 7.41 4.94
CA PRO A 138 -4.88 8.58 5.39
C PRO A 138 -5.71 9.21 4.25
N PRO A 139 -7.00 9.56 4.46
CA PRO A 139 -7.86 10.10 3.41
C PRO A 139 -7.30 11.35 2.71
N ASP A 140 -6.74 12.29 3.46
CA ASP A 140 -6.18 13.54 2.92
C ASP A 140 -5.02 13.25 1.95
N ARG A 141 -4.18 12.27 2.30
CA ARG A 141 -3.06 11.84 1.46
C ARG A 141 -3.57 11.16 0.18
N VAL A 142 -4.60 10.31 0.28
CA VAL A 142 -5.24 9.69 -0.89
C VAL A 142 -5.81 10.74 -1.83
N GLN A 143 -6.49 11.76 -1.31
CA GLN A 143 -7.05 12.84 -2.13
C GLN A 143 -5.96 13.61 -2.91
N ALA A 144 -4.85 13.95 -2.24
CA ALA A 144 -3.72 14.61 -2.88
C ALA A 144 -3.09 13.73 -3.97
N LEU A 145 -2.96 12.42 -3.69
CA LEU A 145 -2.43 11.46 -4.65
C LEU A 145 -3.31 11.35 -5.89
N GLU A 146 -4.63 11.23 -5.72
CA GLU A 146 -5.59 11.01 -6.81
C GLU A 146 -5.75 12.24 -7.72
N THR A 147 -5.54 13.44 -7.17
CA THR A 147 -5.57 14.71 -7.91
C THR A 147 -4.33 14.91 -8.78
N THR A 148 -3.21 14.30 -8.40
CA THR A 148 -1.94 14.40 -9.14
C THR A 148 -1.82 13.25 -10.13
N HIS A 149 -1.45 13.54 -11.38
CA HIS A 149 -1.21 12.51 -12.39
C HIS A 149 0.27 12.49 -12.78
N LEU A 150 0.98 11.43 -12.42
CA LEU A 150 2.39 11.24 -12.77
C LEU A 150 2.49 10.18 -13.88
N PRO A 151 2.87 10.54 -15.13
CA PRO A 151 3.14 9.56 -16.16
C PRO A 151 4.45 8.82 -15.81
N LEU A 152 4.33 7.54 -15.49
CA LEU A 152 5.44 6.65 -15.16
C LEU A 152 5.63 5.60 -16.25
N ASP A 153 5.65 6.07 -17.50
CA ASP A 153 5.85 5.22 -18.68
C ASP A 153 7.20 4.49 -18.57
N ASP A 154 7.19 3.18 -18.82
CA ASP A 154 8.36 2.28 -18.76
C ASP A 154 8.98 2.03 -17.35
N ALA A 155 8.30 2.45 -16.27
CA ALA A 155 8.78 2.23 -14.90
C ALA A 155 8.40 0.85 -14.30
N HIS A 156 7.52 0.08 -14.97
CA HIS A 156 6.84 -1.07 -14.35
C HIS A 156 7.80 -2.14 -13.82
N GLY A 157 8.90 -2.44 -14.54
CA GLY A 157 9.91 -3.40 -14.08
C GLY A 157 10.60 -2.95 -12.79
N ARG A 158 10.98 -1.67 -12.70
CA ARG A 158 11.61 -1.10 -11.51
C ARG A 158 10.65 -1.03 -10.33
N LEU A 159 9.39 -0.66 -10.58
CA LEU A 159 8.34 -0.66 -9.56
C LEU A 159 8.10 -2.07 -9.01
N ASN A 160 8.08 -3.09 -9.88
CA ASN A 160 7.94 -4.46 -9.43
C ASN A 160 9.10 -4.89 -8.52
N THR A 161 10.35 -4.57 -8.88
CA THR A 161 11.52 -4.84 -8.03
C THR A 161 11.46 -4.09 -6.70
N LEU A 162 11.05 -2.80 -6.71
CA LEU A 162 10.87 -1.99 -5.51
C LEU A 162 9.90 -2.64 -4.53
N TRP A 163 8.69 -2.97 -5.01
CA TRP A 163 7.63 -3.51 -4.16
C TRP A 163 7.93 -4.94 -3.71
N GLN A 164 8.56 -5.76 -4.54
CA GLN A 164 9.07 -7.08 -4.12
C GLN A 164 10.07 -6.96 -2.97
N ALA A 165 11.03 -6.02 -3.08
CA ALA A 165 12.04 -5.80 -2.04
C ALA A 165 11.40 -5.31 -0.73
N ILE A 166 10.46 -4.36 -0.80
CA ILE A 166 9.75 -3.84 0.37
C ILE A 166 8.92 -4.94 1.05
N VAL A 167 8.12 -5.68 0.29
CA VAL A 167 7.26 -6.75 0.85
C VAL A 167 8.11 -7.84 1.50
N TRP A 168 9.19 -8.25 0.84
CA TRP A 168 10.12 -9.21 1.44
C TRP A 168 10.72 -8.69 2.76
N ARG A 169 11.03 -7.40 2.83
CA ARG A 169 11.60 -6.79 4.04
C ARG A 169 10.61 -6.79 5.21
N ILE A 170 9.35 -6.39 4.99
CA ILE A 170 8.34 -6.34 6.07
C ILE A 170 7.92 -7.74 6.56
N GLU A 171 7.98 -8.75 5.69
CA GLU A 171 7.75 -10.15 6.05
C GLU A 171 8.88 -10.72 6.90
N ALA A 172 10.14 -10.40 6.55
CA ALA A 172 11.32 -10.79 7.34
C ALA A 172 11.27 -10.18 8.75
N THR A 173 10.99 -8.88 8.87
CA THR A 173 10.91 -8.18 10.16
C THR A 173 9.74 -8.66 11.03
N GLY A 174 8.59 -9.00 10.42
CA GLY A 174 7.45 -9.59 11.14
C GLY A 174 7.76 -10.98 11.70
N SER A 175 8.55 -11.77 10.98
CA SER A 175 8.97 -13.12 11.39
C SER A 175 9.95 -13.11 12.58
N GLU A 176 10.80 -12.09 12.67
CA GLU A 176 11.76 -11.93 13.78
C GLU A 176 11.07 -11.52 15.08
N THR A 177 10.00 -10.72 14.99
CA THR A 177 9.21 -10.28 16.15
C THR A 177 8.42 -11.44 16.76
N ASN A 178 7.99 -12.41 15.96
CA ASN A 178 7.23 -13.58 16.41
C ASN A 178 8.12 -14.73 16.97
N ARG A 179 9.45 -14.56 16.97
CA ARG A 179 10.45 -15.52 17.48
C ARG A 179 11.11 -15.06 18.78
N ARG A 180 10.68 -13.95 19.38
CA ARG A 180 11.17 -13.44 20.66
C ARG A 180 10.13 -13.56 21.76
#